data_AF-A0A7X0H854-F1
#
_entry.id   AF-A0A7X0H854-F1
#
_cell.length_a   1.000
_cell.length_b   1.000
_cell.length_c   1.000
_cell.angle_alpha   90.00
_cell.angle_beta   90.00
_cell.angle_gamma   90.00
#
_symmetry.space_group_name_H-M   'P 1'
#
loop_
_entity.id
_entity.type
_entity.pdbx_description
1 polymer ?
#
loop_
_entity_poly.entity_id
_entity_poly.type
_entity_poly.pdbx_seq_one_letter_code
_entity_poly.pdbx_strand_id
1 'polypeptide(L)' 'MSLDASLKSGGGLSRHRNVLTRAERIAKLAENGEFDTEQDNPLGIRKVGNRKLVTGKSSKKKKEAE' A
#
# COMPACT_ATOMS: atom_id res chain seq x y z
N MET A 1 15.67 -29.06 11.51
CA MET A 1 14.31 -28.49 11.56
C MET A 1 13.73 -28.52 10.15
N SER A 2 13.19 -29.66 9.75
CA SER A 2 12.53 -29.82 8.44
C SER A 2 11.17 -29.11 8.48
N LEU A 3 11.05 -28.02 7.74
CA LEU A 3 9.76 -27.35 7.51
C LEU A 3 8.98 -28.10 6.43
N ASP A 4 7.69 -28.32 6.67
CA ASP A 4 6.75 -28.93 5.72
C ASP A 4 6.67 -28.12 4.42
N ALA A 5 6.51 -28.80 3.27
CA ALA A 5 6.53 -28.16 1.96
C ALA A 5 5.40 -27.12 1.79
N SER A 6 4.25 -27.30 2.45
CA SER A 6 3.17 -26.32 2.46
C SER A 6 3.54 -25.02 3.18
N LEU A 7 4.46 -25.09 4.16
CA LEU A 7 4.97 -23.95 4.92
C LEU A 7 6.16 -23.27 4.23
N LYS A 8 6.75 -23.89 3.20
CA LYS A 8 7.82 -23.30 2.37
C LYS A 8 7.33 -22.27 1.36
N SER A 9 6.02 -22.12 1.16
CA SER A 9 5.49 -21.16 0.19
C SER A 9 5.69 -19.72 0.67
N GLY A 10 6.85 -19.13 0.37
CA GLY A 10 7.24 -17.74 0.64
C GLY A 10 6.48 -16.67 -0.15
N GLY A 11 5.24 -16.95 -0.55
CA GLY A 11 4.46 -16.12 -1.48
C GLY A 11 3.34 -15.29 -0.85
N GLY A 12 3.03 -15.46 0.45
CA GLY A 12 1.97 -14.69 1.10
C GLY A 12 2.27 -13.19 1.13
N LEU A 13 3.54 -12.83 1.32
CA LEU A 13 4.03 -11.45 1.38
C LEU A 13 4.22 -10.79 0.00
N SER A 14 4.33 -11.56 -1.09
CA SER A 14 4.46 -11.00 -2.45
C SER A 14 3.11 -10.60 -3.06
N ARG A 15 2.00 -11.03 -2.46
CA ARG A 15 0.66 -10.66 -2.90
C ARG A 15 0.35 -9.22 -2.56
N HIS A 16 -0.54 -8.63 -3.35
CA HIS A 16 -1.10 -7.31 -3.05
C HIS A 16 -1.77 -7.33 -1.67
N ARG A 17 -1.37 -6.41 -0.79
CA ARG A 17 -2.01 -6.21 0.52
C ARG A 17 -3.15 -5.21 0.38
N ASN A 18 -4.26 -5.47 1.05
CA ASN A 18 -5.44 -4.58 1.01
C ASN A 18 -5.26 -3.30 1.84
N VAL A 19 -4.38 -3.34 2.86
CA VAL A 19 -4.05 -2.20 3.72
C VAL A 19 -2.54 -1.96 3.66
N LEU A 20 -2.17 -0.68 3.58
CA LEU A 20 -0.78 -0.23 3.56
C LEU A 20 -0.04 -0.61 4.87
N THR A 21 1.28 -0.75 4.82
CA THR A 21 2.09 -0.88 6.05
C THR A 21 1.92 0.38 6.92
N ARG A 22 2.26 0.29 8.19
CA ARG A 22 2.20 1.46 9.09
C ARG A 22 3.02 2.64 8.56
N ALA A 23 4.23 2.39 8.07
CA ALA A 23 5.08 3.43 7.49
C ALA A 23 4.43 4.08 6.26
N GLU A 24 3.91 3.28 5.33
CA GLU A 24 3.17 3.76 4.17
C GLU A 24 1.90 4.55 4.56
N ARG A 25 1.20 4.14 5.64
CA ARG A 25 0.03 4.86 6.15
C ARG A 25 0.39 6.23 6.72
N ILE A 26 1.49 6.32 7.48
CA ILE A 26 1.96 7.59 8.03
C ILE A 26 2.30 8.56 6.90
N ALA A 27 3.08 8.11 5.91
CA ALA A 27 3.42 8.95 4.75
C ALA A 27 2.17 9.46 4.03
N LYS A 28 1.21 8.57 3.75
CA LYS A 28 -0.02 8.94 3.03
C LYS A 28 -0.97 9.83 3.84
N LEU A 29 -1.02 9.68 5.16
CA LEU A 29 -1.82 10.57 6.01
C LEU A 29 -1.14 11.93 6.19
N ALA A 30 0.19 11.97 6.25
CA ALA A 30 0.97 13.20 6.28
C ALA A 30 0.82 14.00 4.97
N GLU A 31 0.85 13.33 3.81
CA GLU A 31 0.56 13.94 2.51
C GLU A 31 -0.85 14.57 2.45
N ASN A 32 -1.83 13.97 3.14
CA ASN A 32 -3.19 14.48 3.23
C ASN A 32 -3.38 15.55 4.32
N GLY A 33 -2.35 15.86 5.12
CA GLY A 33 -2.45 16.74 6.28
C GLY A 33 -3.29 16.18 7.44
N GLU A 34 -3.54 14.86 7.45
CA GLU A 34 -4.32 14.16 8.49
C GLU A 34 -3.44 13.55 9.59
N PHE A 35 -2.11 13.70 9.49
CA PHE A 35 -1.15 13.17 10.47
C PHE A 35 0.08 14.06 10.56
N ASP A 36 0.41 14.51 11.77
CA ASP A 36 1.65 15.22 12.08
C ASP A 36 2.73 14.24 12.54
N THR A 37 3.85 14.18 11.81
CA THR A 37 4.95 13.27 12.11
C THR A 37 5.66 13.54 13.42
N GLU A 38 5.57 14.75 13.96
CA GLU A 38 6.25 15.15 15.20
C GLU A 38 5.35 15.00 16.43
N GLN A 39 4.04 15.22 16.27
CA GLN A 39 3.10 15.29 17.38
C GLN A 39 2.21 14.05 17.52
N ASP A 40 1.87 13.39 16.40
CA ASP A 40 0.92 12.28 16.43
C ASP A 40 1.57 10.93 16.73
N ASN A 41 0.82 10.08 17.44
CA ASN A 41 1.29 8.74 17.77
C ASN A 41 1.18 7.82 16.54
N PRO A 42 2.27 7.12 16.16
CA PRO A 42 2.24 6.16 15.05
C PRO A 42 1.40 4.90 15.33
N LEU A 43 0.93 4.69 16.56
CA LEU A 43 0.01 3.61 16.96
C LEU A 43 -1.44 4.09 16.93
N GLY A 44 -2.38 3.23 16.50
CA GLY A 44 -3.81 3.54 16.47
C GLY A 44 -4.28 4.32 15.23
N ILE A 45 -3.41 4.62 14.28
CA ILE A 45 -3.76 5.36 13.06
C ILE A 45 -4.82 4.65 12.19
N ARG A 46 -5.60 5.45 11.45
CA ARG A 46 -6.65 4.99 10.52
C ARG A 46 -6.13 3.98 9.49
N LYS A 47 -6.95 3.01 9.10
CA LYS A 47 -6.59 2.04 8.05
C LYS A 47 -6.68 2.70 6.68
N VAL A 48 -5.59 2.68 5.91
CA VAL A 48 -5.55 3.23 4.56
C VAL A 48 -5.45 2.08 3.56
N GLY A 49 -6.43 2.00 2.67
CA GLY A 49 -6.52 0.96 1.65
C GLY A 49 -5.50 1.15 0.53
N ASN A 50 -4.88 0.05 0.10
CA ASN A 50 -4.16 -0.02 -1.16
C ASN A 50 -5.13 -0.59 -2.21
N ARG A 51 -5.47 0.21 -3.22
CA ARG A 51 -6.39 -0.19 -4.30
C ARG A 51 -5.65 -0.10 -5.61
N LYS A 52 -5.54 -1.23 -6.32
CA LYS A 52 -5.19 -1.23 -7.74
C LYS A 52 -6.41 -0.72 -8.52
N LEU A 53 -6.35 0.52 -8.96
CA LEU A 53 -7.34 1.04 -9.89
C LEU A 53 -7.14 0.34 -11.24
N VAL A 54 -8.05 -0.57 -11.59
CA VAL A 54 -8.12 -1.10 -12.95
C VAL A 54 -8.85 -0.05 -13.77
N THR A 55 -8.12 0.87 -14.39
CA THR A 55 -8.69 1.73 -15.41
C THR A 55 -9.08 0.82 -16.58
N GLY A 56 -10.38 0.56 -16.73
CA GLY A 56 -10.90 -0.19 -17.86
C GLY A 56 -10.38 0.45 -19.15
N LYS A 57 -9.91 -0.38 -20.10
CA LYS A 57 -9.31 0.02 -21.38
C LYS A 57 -10.07 1.20 -22.02
N SER A 58 -9.63 2.42 -21.74
CA SER A 58 -9.98 3.58 -22.55
C SER A 58 -8.85 3.78 -23.54
N SER A 59 -9.22 3.65 -24.81
CA SER A 59 -8.46 3.90 -26.02
C SER A 59 -7.23 4.81 -25.89
N LYS A 60 -6.12 4.33 -26.47
CA LYS A 60 -4.98 5.07 -27.04
C LYS A 60 -5.31 6.55 -27.40
N LYS A 61 -4.36 7.46 -27.10
CA LYS A 61 -4.21 8.89 -27.52
C LYS A 61 -4.51 9.87 -26.35
N LYS A 62 -3.59 10.68 -25.82
CA LYS A 62 -2.58 11.59 -26.40
C LYS A 62 -1.32 11.58 -25.51
N LYS A 63 -0.12 11.36 -26.07
CA LYS A 63 0.89 12.37 -26.49
C LYS A 63 1.39 13.25 -25.34
N GLU A 64 2.67 13.05 -25.04
CA GLU A 64 3.71 14.05 -24.73
C GLU A 64 3.20 15.47 -24.38
N ALA A 65 3.54 15.90 -23.18
CA ALA A 65 3.69 17.32 -22.86
C ALA A 65 4.94 17.47 -21.98
N GLU A 66 5.99 17.95 -22.66
CA GLU A 66 7.23 18.61 -22.20
C GLU A 66 8.25 17.82 -21.37
#